data_AF-A0A966XYJ0-F1
#
_entry.id   AF-A0A966XYJ0-F1
#
_cell.length_a   1.000
_cell.length_b   1.000
_cell.length_c   1.000
_cell.angle_alpha   90.00
_cell.angle_beta   90.00
_cell.angle_gamma   90.00
#
_symmetry.space_group_name_H-M   'P 1'
#
loop_
_entity.id
_entity.type
_entity.pdbx_description
1 polymer ?
#
loop_
_entity_poly.entity_id
_entity_poly.type
_entity_poly.pdbx_seq_one_letter_code
_entity_poly.pdbx_strand_id
1 'polypeptide(L)'
;YELFSMTAAAAAQGLGLALVPRLLVEPELARGELVVACDQVLPGDRAYYLLQPERAEERPALSGFKAWLREAVKSETTPGP
;
A
#
# COMPACT_ATOMS: atom_id res chain seq x y z
N TYR A 1 10.84 -4.16 -9.74
CA TYR A 1 9.78 -5.12 -9.38
C TYR A 1 8.46 -4.52 -9.87
N GLU A 2 7.98 -4.99 -11.03
CA GLU A 2 6.83 -4.46 -11.79
C GLU A 2 5.53 -5.26 -11.56
N LEU A 3 5.53 -6.22 -10.62
CA LEU A 3 4.56 -7.31 -10.54
C LEU A 3 3.09 -6.86 -10.44
N PHE A 4 2.83 -5.71 -9.84
CA PHE A 4 1.46 -5.21 -9.64
C PHE A 4 1.05 -4.15 -10.67
N SER A 5 2.00 -3.37 -11.20
CA SER A 5 1.70 -2.27 -12.12
C SER A 5 1.11 -2.80 -13.44
N MET A 6 1.71 -3.85 -14.01
CA MET A 6 1.21 -4.45 -15.26
C MET A 6 -0.16 -5.12 -15.08
N THR A 7 -0.38 -5.80 -13.96
CA THR A 7 -1.64 -6.52 -13.69
C THR A 7 -2.78 -5.56 -13.38
N ALA A 8 -2.52 -4.50 -12.60
CA ALA A 8 -3.48 -3.43 -12.35
C ALA A 8 -3.89 -2.71 -13.64
N ALA A 9 -2.90 -2.36 -14.50
CA ALA A 9 -3.18 -1.73 -15.78
C ALA A 9 -4.03 -2.62 -16.71
N ALA A 10 -3.74 -3.92 -16.77
CA ALA A 10 -4.52 -4.87 -17.55
C ALA A 10 -5.97 -4.97 -17.05
N ALA A 11 -6.18 -5.03 -15.73
CA ALA A 11 -7.52 -5.03 -15.14
C ALA A 11 -8.28 -3.73 -15.42
N ALA A 12 -7.61 -2.58 -15.35
CA ALA A 12 -8.22 -1.27 -15.65
C ALA A 12 -8.64 -1.14 -17.12
N GLN A 13 -7.99 -1.89 -18.02
CA GLN A 13 -8.38 -1.98 -19.44
C GLN A 13 -9.40 -3.10 -19.72
N GLY A 14 -9.99 -3.71 -18.69
CA GLY A 14 -11.04 -4.73 -18.83
C GLY A 14 -10.52 -6.12 -19.26
N LEU A 15 -9.22 -6.39 -19.11
CA LEU A 15 -8.62 -7.69 -19.48
C LEU A 15 -8.80 -8.78 -18.41
N GLY A 16 -9.47 -8.48 -17.28
CA GLY A 16 -9.77 -9.45 -16.24
C GLY A 16 -9.71 -8.87 -14.82
N LEU A 17 -9.31 -9.71 -13.86
CA LEU A 17 -9.16 -9.38 -12.45
C LEU A 17 -7.67 -9.38 -12.05
N ALA A 18 -7.29 -8.51 -11.13
CA ALA A 18 -5.92 -8.45 -10.58
C ALA A 18 -5.95 -8.47 -9.04
N LEU A 19 -5.09 -9.31 -8.46
CA LEU A 19 -4.85 -9.32 -7.02
C LEU A 19 -3.65 -8.43 -6.69
N VAL A 20 -3.93 -7.25 -6.15
CA VAL A 20 -2.93 -6.20 -5.88
C VAL A 20 -3.18 -5.56 -4.52
N PRO A 21 -2.15 -5.04 -3.83
CA PRO A 21 -2.34 -4.23 -2.64
C PRO A 21 -3.20 -3.00 -2.95
N ARG A 22 -4.24 -2.74 -2.14
CA ARG A 22 -5.17 -1.62 -2.34
C ARG A 22 -4.46 -0.28 -2.47
N LEU A 23 -3.45 -0.03 -1.63
CA LEU A 23 -2.63 1.19 -1.64
C LEU A 23 -2.07 1.54 -3.02
N LEU A 24 -1.82 0.55 -3.88
CA LEU A 24 -1.22 0.77 -5.20
C LEU A 24 -2.24 1.15 -6.28
N VAL A 25 -3.54 1.00 -6.01
CA VAL A 25 -4.63 1.22 -6.99
C VAL A 25 -5.71 2.18 -6.49
N GLU A 26 -5.46 2.90 -5.39
CA GLU A 26 -6.36 3.93 -4.88
C GLU A 26 -6.75 4.99 -5.92
N PRO A 27 -5.82 5.50 -6.76
CA PRO A 27 -6.20 6.47 -7.79
C PRO A 27 -7.20 5.92 -8.81
N GLU A 28 -7.01 4.68 -9.26
CA GLU A 28 -7.87 3.99 -10.23
C GLU A 28 -9.25 3.70 -9.63
N LEU A 29 -9.28 3.30 -8.35
CA LEU A 29 -10.52 3.11 -7.59
C LEU A 29 -11.28 4.44 -7.43
N ALA A 30 -10.58 5.53 -7.11
CA ALA A 30 -11.18 6.85 -6.94
C ALA A 30 -11.73 7.40 -8.26
N ARG A 31 -11.08 7.11 -9.40
CA ARG A 31 -11.56 7.47 -10.75
C ARG A 31 -12.65 6.54 -11.28
N GLY A 32 -12.89 5.39 -10.64
CA GLY A 32 -13.84 4.37 -11.09
C GLY A 32 -13.34 3.52 -12.28
N GLU A 33 -12.03 3.58 -12.58
CA GLU A 33 -11.39 2.72 -13.60
C GLU A 33 -11.26 1.28 -13.11
N LEU A 34 -11.15 1.11 -11.80
CA LEU A 34 -11.21 -0.18 -11.12
C LEU A 34 -12.35 -0.19 -10.11
N VAL A 35 -12.87 -1.39 -9.85
CA VAL A 35 -13.84 -1.66 -8.79
C VAL A 35 -13.38 -2.85 -7.96
N VAL A 36 -13.79 -2.90 -6.70
CA VAL A 36 -13.51 -4.03 -5.83
C VAL A 36 -14.40 -5.19 -6.26
N ALA A 37 -13.81 -6.21 -6.89
CA ALA A 37 -14.54 -7.37 -7.41
C ALA A 37 -14.99 -8.36 -6.31
N CYS A 38 -14.26 -8.40 -5.19
CA CYS A 38 -14.55 -9.22 -4.01
C CYS A 38 -14.13 -8.46 -2.76
N ASP A 39 -14.99 -8.43 -1.75
CA ASP A 39 -14.77 -7.75 -0.47
C ASP A 39 -13.91 -8.55 0.51
N GLN A 40 -13.56 -9.79 0.16
CA GLN A 40 -12.71 -10.63 0.98
C GLN A 40 -11.25 -10.17 0.93
N VAL A 41 -10.75 -9.68 2.06
CA VAL A 41 -9.34 -9.35 2.23
C VAL A 41 -8.55 -10.63 2.41
N LEU A 42 -7.60 -10.89 1.51
CA LEU A 42 -6.63 -11.97 1.69
C LEU A 42 -5.48 -11.45 2.55
N PRO A 43 -5.30 -11.96 3.79
CA PRO A 43 -4.16 -11.57 4.60
C PRO A 43 -2.88 -11.99 3.89
N GLY A 44 -2.04 -11.01 3.56
CA GLY A 44 -0.72 -11.27 3.01
C GLY A 44 0.32 -11.36 4.13
N ASP A 45 1.25 -12.29 4.03
CA ASP A 45 2.37 -12.43 4.99
C ASP A 45 3.45 -11.35 4.83
N ARG A 46 3.20 -10.30 4.05
CA ARG A 46 4.19 -9.28 3.68
C ARG A 46 3.89 -7.96 4.37
N ALA A 47 4.91 -7.35 4.94
CA ALA A 47 4.86 -6.03 5.56
C ALA A 47 5.93 -5.10 4.98
N TYR A 48 5.70 -3.80 5.09
CA TYR A 48 6.67 -2.76 4.74
C TYR A 48 7.49 -2.39 5.99
N TYR A 49 8.82 -2.31 5.84
CA TYR A 49 9.74 -2.05 6.94
C TYR A 49 10.58 -0.81 6.67
N LEU A 50 10.75 0.04 7.70
CA LEU A 50 11.72 1.12 7.71
C LEU A 50 13.03 0.60 8.32
N LEU A 51 14.10 0.53 7.52
CA LEU A 51 15.40 0.06 7.96
C LEU A 51 16.34 1.24 8.25
N GLN A 52 17.11 1.14 9.34
CA GLN A 52 18.16 2.10 9.69
C GLN A 52 19.44 1.35 10.11
N PRO A 53 20.64 1.85 9.79
CA PRO A 53 21.89 1.26 10.28
C PRO A 53 21.97 1.33 11.81
N GLU A 54 22.42 0.25 12.45
CA GLU A 54 22.47 0.13 13.92
C GLU A 54 23.41 1.15 14.59
N ARG A 55 24.43 1.63 13.87
CA ARG A 55 25.40 2.63 14.35
C ARG A 55 25.12 4.05 13.88
N ALA A 56 23.95 4.32 13.29
CA ALA A 56 23.60 5.68 12.91
C ALA A 56 23.27 6.49 14.17
N GLU A 57 23.93 7.62 14.39
CA GLU A 57 23.50 8.60 15.39
C GLU A 57 22.05 9.03 15.09
N GLU A 58 21.23 9.11 16.14
CA GLU A 58 19.84 9.47 15.98
C GLU A 58 19.71 10.95 15.59
N ARG A 59 19.45 11.18 14.31
CA ARG A 59 19.22 12.52 13.76
C ARG A 59 17.82 12.98 14.14
N PRO A 60 17.65 14.20 14.69
CA PRO A 60 16.32 14.74 15.02
C PRO A 60 15.32 14.69 13.86
N ALA A 61 15.79 14.92 12.64
CA ALA A 61 14.98 14.81 11.42
C ALA A 61 14.45 13.38 11.18
N LEU A 62 15.25 12.35 11.49
CA LEU A 62 14.83 10.95 11.34
C LEU A 62 13.80 10.58 12.41
N SER A 63 13.97 11.05 13.65
CA SER A 63 12.96 10.84 14.70
C SER A 63 11.64 11.52 14.35
N GLY A 64 11.69 12.75 13.84
CA GLY A 64 10.51 13.46 13.34
C GLY A 64 9.82 12.70 12.20
N PHE A 65 10.58 12.20 11.23
CA PHE A 65 10.04 11.38 10.14
C PHE A 65 9.40 10.08 10.63
N LYS A 66 10.03 9.34 11.56
CA LYS A 66 9.46 8.13 12.17
C LYS A 66 8.14 8.43 12.89
N ALA A 67 8.07 9.55 13.61
CA ALA A 67 6.86 9.97 14.31
C ALA A 67 5.73 10.30 13.33
N TRP A 68 6.05 11.08 12.28
CA TRP A 68 5.11 11.39 11.21
C TRP A 68 4.63 10.13 10.49
N LEU A 69 5.53 9.20 10.15
CA LEU A 69 5.18 7.95 9.45
C LEU A 69 4.22 7.10 10.27
N ARG A 70 4.46 7.01 11.60
CA ARG A 70 3.55 6.32 12.53
C ARG A 70 2.17 6.96 12.60
N GLU A 71 2.06 8.26 12.37
CA GLU A 71 0.77 8.94 12.33
C GLU A 71 0.07 8.74 10.98
N ALA A 72 0.82 8.85 9.87
CA ALA A 72 0.30 8.64 8.52
C ALA A 72 -0.32 7.24 8.32
N VAL A 73 0.26 6.20 8.92
CA VAL A 73 -0.31 4.83 8.81
C VAL A 73 -1.54 4.61 9.68
N LYS A 74 -1.74 5.40 10.75
CA LYS A 74 -2.98 5.31 11.56
C LYS A 74 -4.18 5.83 10.79
N SER A 75 -4.00 6.86 9.94
CA SER A 75 -5.08 7.41 9.12
C SER A 75 -5.57 6.47 8.00
N GLU A 76 -4.84 5.39 7.70
CA GLU A 76 -5.22 4.41 6.67
C GLU A 76 -5.72 3.07 7.24
N THR A 77 -5.72 2.91 8.57
CA THR A 77 -6.24 1.67 9.17
C THR A 77 -7.77 1.74 9.21
N THR A 78 -8.43 1.35 8.11
CA THR A 78 -9.73 0.69 8.22
C THR A 78 -9.44 -0.80 8.35
N PRO A 79 -9.43 -1.37 9.56
CA PRO A 79 -9.51 -2.81 9.69
C PRO A 79 -11.00 -3.18 9.54
N GLY A 80 -11.29 -4.15 8.69
CA GLY A 80 -12.61 -4.76 8.71
C GLY A 80 -12.77 -5.89 7.71
N PRO A 81 -13.59 -6.89 8.04
CA PRO A 81 -13.64 -7.66 9.30
C PRO A 81 -12.66 -8.87 9.29
#